data_AF-A0A352EVG1-F1
#
_entry.id   AF-A0A352EVG1-F1
#
_cell.length_a   1.000
_cell.length_b   1.000
_cell.length_c   1.000
_cell.angle_alpha   90.00
_cell.angle_beta   90.00
_cell.angle_gamma   90.00
#
_symmetry.space_group_name_H-M   'P 1'
#
loop_
_entity.id
_entity.type
_entity.pdbx_description
1 polymer ?
#
loop_
_entity_poly.entity_id
_entity_poly.type
_entity_poly.pdbx_seq_one_letter_code
_entity_poly.pdbx_strand_id
1 'polypeptide(L)'
;MSPATTVESLPGDSEPFRLRLARVLSILVFAGLLALLVIAAIPYGTAEAWWKAFFICVAFAFGILWLIEGYLSGAWVTTGWSIIVPATALVAFSLLQTISLGNAQISGIATPAWRTISADPYETRFFALQLAALVLCGVLLFRYLSTTRRLWIVLNLIIALAVASAIFAIVRQTTQHSLGFGLPLLKPDSGYGQFINKNHFAFLMEMALGLIVGMILGGGVKKEKVLLYVAALIPVWTALVLCRSRGGLIAMFVEVVVAAFLLTGAFQSQPSRIEGSRNESPAKLFAIL
;
A
#
# COMPACT_ATOMS: atom_id res chain seq x y z
N MET A 1 22.25 -63.73 -19.72
CA MET A 1 20.96 -63.02 -19.88
C MET A 1 20.96 -61.86 -18.90
N SER A 2 21.19 -60.65 -19.39
CA SER A 2 21.30 -59.42 -18.59
C SER A 2 19.99 -58.64 -18.73
N PRO A 3 19.31 -58.22 -17.65
CA PRO A 3 18.13 -57.39 -17.77
C PRO A 3 18.54 -55.97 -18.20
N ALA A 4 17.94 -55.52 -19.28
CA ALA A 4 18.14 -54.22 -19.87
C ALA A 4 17.75 -53.09 -18.91
N THR A 5 18.68 -52.18 -18.65
CA THR A 5 18.43 -50.85 -18.10
C THR A 5 17.67 -50.01 -19.11
N THR A 6 16.36 -49.92 -18.97
CA THR A 6 15.53 -48.90 -19.61
C THR A 6 15.82 -47.57 -18.94
N VAL A 7 16.59 -46.73 -19.61
CA VAL A 7 16.78 -45.32 -19.24
C VAL A 7 15.48 -44.60 -19.58
N GLU A 8 14.64 -44.40 -18.57
CA GLU A 8 13.46 -43.54 -18.66
C GLU A 8 13.95 -42.09 -18.77
N SER A 9 13.94 -41.57 -20.00
CA SER A 9 14.26 -40.19 -20.30
C SER A 9 13.24 -39.28 -19.63
N LEU A 10 13.69 -38.47 -18.66
CA LEU A 10 12.92 -37.39 -18.04
C LEU A 10 12.32 -36.49 -19.13
N PRO A 11 10.99 -36.30 -19.20
CA PRO A 11 10.41 -35.33 -20.09
C PRO A 11 10.89 -33.94 -19.66
N GLY A 12 11.59 -33.24 -20.56
CA GLY A 12 11.99 -31.86 -20.33
C GLY A 12 10.75 -30.99 -20.12
N ASP A 13 10.57 -30.54 -18.88
CA ASP A 13 9.53 -29.63 -18.41
C ASP A 13 9.61 -28.28 -19.13
N SER A 14 9.11 -28.24 -20.37
CA SER A 14 8.80 -27.00 -21.05
C SER A 14 7.51 -26.44 -20.45
N GLU A 15 7.66 -25.77 -19.30
CA GLU A 15 6.62 -24.91 -18.72
C GLU A 15 5.89 -24.15 -19.84
N PRO A 16 4.56 -24.36 -20.00
CA PRO A 16 3.84 -23.85 -21.15
C PRO A 16 4.01 -22.34 -21.26
N PHE A 17 4.21 -21.84 -22.47
CA PHE A 17 4.51 -20.42 -22.75
C PHE A 17 3.59 -19.44 -21.99
N ARG A 18 2.31 -19.81 -21.82
CA ARG A 18 1.31 -19.05 -21.05
C ARG A 18 1.71 -18.81 -19.59
N LEU A 19 2.24 -19.83 -18.91
CA LEU A 19 2.67 -19.73 -17.51
C LEU A 19 3.96 -18.91 -17.37
N ARG A 20 4.87 -19.02 -18.34
CA ARG A 20 6.06 -18.15 -18.40
C ARG A 20 5.68 -16.68 -18.57
N LEU A 21 4.74 -16.40 -19.49
CA LEU A 21 4.24 -15.04 -19.73
C LEU A 21 3.55 -14.46 -18.48
N ALA A 22 2.67 -15.24 -17.85
CA ALA A 22 2.01 -14.84 -16.60
C ALA A 22 3.02 -14.54 -15.48
N ARG A 23 4.08 -15.35 -15.36
CA ARG A 23 5.16 -15.11 -14.39
C ARG A 23 5.88 -13.79 -14.65
N VAL A 24 6.25 -13.50 -15.90
CA VAL A 24 6.90 -12.23 -16.29
C VAL A 24 5.98 -11.04 -16.01
N LEU A 25 4.70 -11.12 -16.39
CA LEU A 25 3.70 -10.11 -16.10
C LEU A 25 3.60 -9.83 -14.58
N SER A 26 3.56 -10.88 -13.76
CA SER A 26 3.48 -10.74 -12.31
C SER A 26 4.69 -10.01 -11.70
N ILE A 27 5.89 -10.23 -12.26
CA ILE A 27 7.12 -9.57 -11.83
C ILE A 27 7.10 -8.11 -12.27
N LEU A 28 6.69 -7.86 -13.51
CA LEU A 28 6.60 -6.51 -14.07
C LEU A 28 5.59 -5.66 -13.29
N VAL A 29 4.38 -6.17 -13.02
CA VAL A 29 3.38 -5.44 -12.23
C VAL A 29 3.88 -5.20 -10.81
N PHE A 30 4.46 -6.21 -10.15
CA PHE A 30 5.00 -6.04 -8.81
C PHE A 30 6.13 -5.00 -8.75
N ALA A 31 7.12 -5.10 -9.63
CA ALA A 31 8.22 -4.14 -9.70
C ALA A 31 7.72 -2.73 -10.08
N GLY A 32 6.73 -2.66 -10.98
CA GLY A 32 6.06 -1.42 -11.35
C GLY A 32 5.34 -0.75 -10.19
N LEU A 33 4.67 -1.52 -9.33
CA LEU A 33 4.05 -1.00 -8.10
C LEU A 33 5.09 -0.47 -7.11
N LEU A 34 6.23 -1.15 -6.95
CA LEU A 34 7.33 -0.64 -6.12
C LEU A 34 7.89 0.67 -6.69
N ALA A 35 8.08 0.74 -8.01
CA ALA A 35 8.52 1.96 -8.68
C ALA A 35 7.51 3.10 -8.50
N LEU A 36 6.20 2.82 -8.61
CA LEU A 36 5.16 3.80 -8.34
C LEU A 36 5.23 4.34 -6.90
N LEU A 37 5.46 3.49 -5.89
CA LEU A 37 5.62 3.93 -4.51
C LEU A 37 6.80 4.89 -4.35
N VAL A 38 7.94 4.58 -4.98
CA VAL A 38 9.13 5.45 -4.94
C VAL A 38 8.86 6.77 -5.66
N ILE A 39 8.30 6.71 -6.87
CA ILE A 39 8.02 7.90 -7.69
C ILE A 39 7.00 8.82 -7.00
N ALA A 40 5.96 8.26 -6.39
CA ALA A 40 4.96 9.03 -5.66
C ALA A 40 5.55 9.77 -4.44
N ALA A 41 6.65 9.26 -3.88
CA ALA A 41 7.38 9.88 -2.78
C ALA A 41 8.44 10.90 -3.25
N ILE A 42 8.71 11.06 -4.55
CA ILE A 42 9.63 12.10 -5.03
C ILE A 42 9.03 13.49 -4.72
N PRO A 43 9.84 14.53 -4.41
CA PRO A 43 9.35 15.90 -4.31
C PRO A 43 8.48 16.30 -5.50
N TYR A 44 7.27 16.79 -5.24
CA TYR A 44 6.22 17.08 -6.22
C TYR A 44 5.58 15.90 -6.96
N GLY A 45 5.97 14.65 -6.67
CA GLY A 45 5.58 13.45 -7.42
C GLY A 45 4.08 13.13 -7.52
N THR A 46 3.21 13.89 -6.83
CA THR A 46 1.74 13.79 -6.94
C THR A 46 1.03 15.14 -6.73
N ALA A 47 1.77 16.25 -6.72
CA ALA A 47 1.22 17.56 -6.41
C ALA A 47 0.49 18.17 -7.60
N GLU A 48 1.12 18.12 -8.77
CA GLU A 48 0.64 18.76 -9.98
C GLU A 48 -0.36 17.87 -10.73
N ALA A 49 -1.27 18.49 -11.48
CA ALA A 49 -2.36 17.79 -12.17
C ALA A 49 -1.85 16.73 -13.15
N TRP A 50 -0.73 17.00 -13.84
CA TRP A 50 -0.14 16.05 -14.78
C TRP A 50 0.47 14.83 -14.07
N TRP A 51 1.09 15.01 -12.90
CA TRP A 51 1.58 13.88 -12.08
C TRP A 51 0.44 12.99 -11.61
N LYS A 52 -0.66 13.60 -11.17
CA LYS A 52 -1.88 12.87 -10.78
C LYS A 52 -2.45 12.08 -11.98
N ALA A 53 -2.55 12.71 -13.14
CA ALA A 53 -3.02 12.04 -14.36
C ALA A 53 -2.09 10.90 -14.77
N PHE A 54 -0.76 11.11 -14.74
CA PHE A 54 0.23 10.09 -15.01
C PHE A 54 0.08 8.89 -14.07
N PHE A 55 -0.03 9.13 -12.76
CA PHE A 55 -0.25 8.08 -11.76
C PHE A 55 -1.52 7.28 -12.07
N ILE A 56 -2.63 7.95 -12.37
CA ILE A 56 -3.91 7.31 -12.72
C ILE A 56 -3.73 6.42 -13.97
N CYS A 57 -3.11 6.94 -15.02
CA CYS A 57 -2.88 6.19 -16.27
C CYS A 57 -2.01 4.95 -16.03
N VAL A 58 -0.92 5.06 -15.27
CA VAL A 58 -0.05 3.93 -14.96
C VAL A 58 -0.76 2.89 -14.09
N ALA A 59 -1.54 3.31 -13.10
CA ALA A 59 -2.33 2.42 -12.26
C ALA A 59 -3.34 1.60 -13.10
N PHE A 60 -4.07 2.26 -14.00
CA PHE A 60 -4.99 1.57 -14.91
C PHE A 60 -4.27 0.66 -15.91
N ALA A 61 -3.10 1.06 -16.43
CA ALA A 61 -2.28 0.20 -17.28
C ALA A 61 -1.86 -1.09 -16.55
N PHE A 62 -1.46 -0.99 -15.27
CA PHE A 62 -1.21 -2.17 -14.45
C PHE A 62 -2.46 -2.99 -14.17
N GLY A 63 -3.63 -2.35 -14.04
CA GLY A 63 -4.92 -3.05 -13.99
C GLY A 63 -5.18 -3.90 -15.23
N ILE A 64 -4.94 -3.35 -16.43
CA ILE A 64 -5.08 -4.09 -17.69
C ILE A 64 -4.11 -5.28 -17.75
N LEU A 65 -2.84 -5.07 -17.39
CA LEU A 65 -1.85 -6.15 -17.33
C LEU A 65 -2.24 -7.25 -16.34
N TRP A 66 -2.80 -6.86 -15.20
CA TRP A 66 -3.33 -7.80 -14.22
C TRP A 66 -4.54 -8.57 -14.74
N LEU A 67 -5.47 -7.95 -15.47
CA LEU A 67 -6.59 -8.67 -16.09
C LEU A 67 -6.09 -9.71 -17.11
N ILE A 68 -5.09 -9.36 -17.91
CA ILE A 68 -4.44 -10.29 -18.86
C ILE A 68 -3.76 -11.44 -18.10
N GLU A 69 -3.00 -11.14 -17.05
CA GLU A 69 -2.34 -12.14 -16.22
C GLU A 69 -3.33 -13.05 -15.49
N GLY A 70 -4.42 -12.50 -14.95
CA GLY A 70 -5.50 -13.25 -14.30
C GLY A 70 -6.22 -14.19 -15.25
N TYR A 71 -6.47 -13.74 -16.49
CA TYR A 71 -7.04 -14.59 -17.53
C TYR A 71 -6.11 -15.74 -17.94
N LEU A 72 -4.80 -15.48 -18.06
CA LEU A 72 -3.81 -16.48 -18.45
C LEU A 72 -3.47 -17.49 -17.35
N SER A 73 -3.44 -17.04 -16.09
CA SER A 73 -3.06 -17.85 -14.93
C SER A 73 -4.24 -18.52 -14.22
N GLY A 74 -5.47 -18.05 -14.46
CA GLY A 74 -6.66 -18.45 -13.71
C GLY A 74 -6.68 -18.00 -12.24
N ALA A 75 -5.70 -17.21 -11.80
CA ALA A 75 -5.49 -16.88 -10.40
C ALA A 75 -6.00 -15.47 -10.05
N TRP A 76 -7.25 -15.40 -9.60
CA TRP A 76 -7.93 -14.16 -9.20
C TRP A 76 -7.71 -13.80 -7.72
N VAL A 77 -8.08 -12.58 -7.35
CA VAL A 77 -8.02 -12.12 -5.95
C VAL A 77 -9.12 -12.80 -5.13
N THR A 78 -8.72 -13.56 -4.11
CA THR A 78 -9.64 -14.28 -3.23
C THR A 78 -9.75 -13.67 -1.84
N THR A 79 -8.84 -12.77 -1.47
CA THR A 79 -8.69 -12.24 -0.10
C THR A 79 -8.76 -10.71 -0.09
N GLY A 80 -9.17 -10.12 1.03
CA GLY A 80 -9.16 -8.65 1.22
C GLY A 80 -10.45 -7.93 0.83
N TRP A 81 -11.51 -8.67 0.48
CA TRP A 81 -12.81 -8.10 0.09
C TRP A 81 -13.40 -7.14 1.14
N SER A 82 -13.18 -7.37 2.44
CA SER A 82 -13.68 -6.47 3.50
C SER A 82 -13.12 -5.05 3.42
N ILE A 83 -11.93 -4.85 2.83
CA ILE A 83 -11.31 -3.53 2.66
C ILE A 83 -11.62 -2.97 1.27
N ILE A 84 -11.65 -3.83 0.25
CA ILE A 84 -11.88 -3.45 -1.15
C ILE A 84 -13.32 -3.02 -1.39
N VAL A 85 -14.31 -3.69 -0.77
CA VAL A 85 -15.73 -3.41 -0.98
C VAL A 85 -16.12 -2.00 -0.55
N PRO A 86 -15.83 -1.54 0.69
CA PRO A 86 -16.16 -0.17 1.09
C PRO A 86 -15.50 0.88 0.20
N ALA A 87 -14.23 0.67 -0.17
CA ALA A 87 -13.50 1.61 -1.00
C ALA A 87 -14.06 1.67 -2.43
N THR A 88 -14.39 0.51 -3.01
CA THR A 88 -15.08 0.44 -4.32
C THR A 88 -16.48 1.06 -4.26
N ALA A 89 -17.20 0.88 -3.15
CA ALA A 89 -18.50 1.50 -2.94
C ALA A 89 -18.39 3.03 -2.88
N LEU A 90 -17.33 3.58 -2.27
CA LEU A 90 -17.06 5.03 -2.30
C LEU A 90 -16.76 5.55 -3.70
N VAL A 91 -16.02 4.79 -4.52
CA VAL A 91 -15.81 5.13 -5.94
C VAL A 91 -17.14 5.16 -6.68
N ALA A 92 -17.95 4.10 -6.56
CA ALA A 92 -19.25 4.02 -7.20
C ALA A 92 -20.17 5.16 -6.76
N PHE A 93 -20.22 5.44 -5.45
CA PHE A 93 -20.99 6.54 -4.88
C PHE A 93 -20.54 7.90 -5.43
N SER A 94 -19.23 8.14 -5.54
CA SER A 94 -18.69 9.37 -6.11
C SER A 94 -19.08 9.53 -7.59
N LEU A 95 -19.09 8.45 -8.37
CA LEU A 95 -19.55 8.48 -9.76
C LEU A 95 -21.06 8.72 -9.87
N LEU A 96 -21.85 8.08 -9.00
CA LEU A 96 -23.31 8.27 -8.95
C LEU A 96 -23.70 9.73 -8.67
N GLN A 97 -22.94 10.44 -7.84
CA GLN A 97 -23.16 11.87 -7.57
C GLN A 97 -23.01 12.77 -8.81
N THR A 98 -22.35 12.27 -9.85
CA THR A 98 -22.04 13.04 -11.08
C THR A 98 -23.04 12.77 -12.23
N ILE A 99 -24.04 11.93 -11.98
CA ILE A 99 -25.13 11.66 -12.92
C ILE A 99 -26.02 12.91 -13.00
N SER A 100 -26.34 13.33 -14.22
CA SER A 100 -27.28 14.44 -14.46
C SER A 100 -28.71 13.97 -14.22
N LEU A 101 -29.41 14.58 -13.26
CA LEU A 101 -30.83 14.35 -12.98
C LEU A 101 -31.76 15.26 -13.80
N GLY A 102 -31.20 16.10 -14.67
CA GLY A 102 -31.97 16.97 -15.56
C GLY A 102 -31.32 18.32 -15.79
N ASN A 103 -32.10 19.25 -16.33
CA ASN A 103 -31.66 20.60 -16.63
C ASN A 103 -32.13 21.57 -15.53
N ALA A 104 -31.20 22.31 -14.94
CA ALA A 104 -31.46 23.46 -14.10
C ALA A 104 -31.42 24.73 -14.96
N GLN A 105 -32.51 25.50 -14.91
CA GLN A 105 -32.51 26.87 -15.43
C GLN A 105 -31.90 27.78 -14.37
N ILE A 106 -30.71 28.31 -14.64
CA ILE A 106 -30.05 29.29 -13.78
C ILE A 106 -30.34 30.67 -14.37
N SER A 107 -30.93 31.55 -13.57
CA SER A 107 -31.19 32.93 -13.98
C SER A 107 -29.88 33.62 -14.40
N GLY A 108 -29.84 34.14 -15.62
CA GLY A 108 -28.67 34.83 -16.19
C GLY A 108 -27.76 33.98 -17.09
N ILE A 109 -28.05 32.69 -17.30
CA ILE A 109 -27.30 31.82 -18.22
C ILE A 109 -28.27 31.27 -19.28
N ALA A 110 -28.00 31.55 -20.55
CA ALA A 110 -28.86 31.14 -21.68
C ALA A 110 -28.84 29.63 -21.95
N THR A 111 -27.82 28.92 -21.47
CA THR A 111 -27.69 27.47 -21.59
C THR A 111 -28.22 26.76 -20.34
N PRO A 112 -29.02 25.69 -20.49
CA PRO A 112 -29.47 24.90 -19.35
C PRO A 112 -28.26 24.28 -18.65
N ALA A 113 -28.06 24.61 -17.37
CA ALA A 113 -27.02 24.01 -16.56
C ALA A 113 -27.45 22.60 -16.15
N TRP A 114 -26.52 21.64 -16.07
CA TRP A 114 -26.86 20.30 -15.62
C TRP A 114 -27.12 20.28 -14.11
N ARG A 115 -28.27 19.73 -13.71
CA ARG A 115 -28.59 19.49 -12.30
C ARG A 115 -28.00 18.15 -11.89
N THR A 116 -26.89 18.20 -11.17
CA THR A 116 -26.28 17.01 -10.55
C THR A 116 -26.41 17.10 -9.03
N ILE A 117 -26.13 16.01 -8.31
CA ILE A 117 -26.13 16.00 -6.84
C ILE A 117 -24.88 16.72 -6.31
N SER A 118 -23.76 16.59 -7.02
CA SER A 118 -22.52 17.27 -6.65
C SER A 118 -22.55 18.77 -7.01
N ALA A 119 -21.96 19.60 -6.15
CA ALA A 119 -21.75 21.02 -6.43
C ALA A 119 -20.72 21.25 -7.54
N ASP A 120 -19.73 20.35 -7.67
CA ASP A 120 -18.73 20.36 -8.73
C ASP A 120 -18.57 18.93 -9.31
N PRO A 121 -19.27 18.62 -10.40
CA PRO A 121 -19.19 17.30 -11.04
C PRO A 121 -17.81 16.97 -11.60
N TYR A 122 -17.03 17.98 -12.02
CA TYR A 122 -15.74 17.76 -12.64
C TYR A 122 -14.74 17.28 -11.57
N GLU A 123 -14.61 18.03 -10.48
CA GLU A 123 -13.73 17.66 -9.38
C GLU A 123 -14.16 16.34 -8.72
N THR A 124 -15.46 16.07 -8.64
CA THR A 124 -15.97 14.80 -8.10
C THR A 124 -15.58 13.61 -8.98
N ARG A 125 -15.64 13.75 -10.32
CA ARG A 125 -15.17 12.71 -11.26
C ARG A 125 -13.67 12.50 -11.15
N PHE A 126 -12.90 13.58 -11.04
CA PHE A 126 -11.46 13.51 -10.91
C PHE A 126 -11.05 12.82 -9.60
N PHE A 127 -11.72 13.14 -8.49
CA PHE A 127 -11.59 12.44 -7.22
C PHE A 127 -11.94 10.94 -7.35
N ALA A 128 -13.06 10.62 -8.02
CA ALA A 128 -13.48 9.24 -8.22
C ALA A 128 -12.42 8.43 -9.00
N LEU A 129 -11.79 9.02 -10.03
CA LEU A 129 -10.71 8.39 -10.80
C LEU A 129 -9.44 8.18 -9.96
N GLN A 130 -9.07 9.16 -9.13
CA GLN A 130 -7.95 9.02 -8.20
C GLN A 130 -8.20 7.92 -7.18
N LEU A 131 -9.39 7.90 -6.59
CA LEU A 131 -9.77 6.87 -5.63
C LEU A 131 -9.82 5.50 -6.29
N ALA A 132 -10.36 5.38 -7.51
CA ALA A 132 -10.36 4.15 -8.28
C ALA A 132 -8.94 3.64 -8.56
N ALA A 133 -8.02 4.53 -8.94
CA ALA A 133 -6.62 4.19 -9.15
C ALA A 133 -5.95 3.69 -7.85
N LEU A 134 -6.20 4.36 -6.72
CA LEU A 134 -5.68 3.93 -5.41
C LEU A 134 -6.27 2.58 -4.97
N VAL A 135 -7.58 2.37 -5.15
CA VAL A 135 -8.25 1.09 -4.86
C VAL A 135 -7.64 -0.01 -5.72
N LEU A 136 -7.47 0.24 -7.02
CA LEU A 136 -6.84 -0.71 -7.95
C LEU A 136 -5.42 -1.04 -7.50
N CYS A 137 -4.58 -0.04 -7.19
CA CYS A 137 -3.26 -0.29 -6.61
C CYS A 137 -3.31 -1.13 -5.33
N GLY A 138 -4.29 -0.88 -4.44
CA GLY A 138 -4.53 -1.69 -3.25
C GLY A 138 -4.87 -3.15 -3.57
N VAL A 139 -5.79 -3.38 -4.51
CA VAL A 139 -6.15 -4.73 -5.00
C VAL A 139 -4.92 -5.46 -5.56
N LEU A 140 -4.14 -4.77 -6.39
CA LEU A 140 -2.93 -5.34 -6.99
C LEU A 140 -1.88 -5.66 -5.90
N LEU A 141 -1.70 -4.76 -4.93
CA LEU A 141 -0.82 -5.02 -3.78
C LEU A 141 -1.29 -6.26 -3.01
N PHE A 142 -2.58 -6.40 -2.67
CA PHE A 142 -3.09 -7.61 -2.03
C PHE A 142 -2.81 -8.87 -2.85
N ARG A 143 -2.99 -8.80 -4.17
CA ARG A 143 -2.75 -9.94 -5.07
C ARG A 143 -1.29 -10.37 -5.11
N TYR A 144 -0.37 -9.41 -5.17
CA TYR A 144 1.06 -9.67 -5.38
C TYR A 144 1.88 -9.71 -4.09
N LEU A 145 1.32 -9.28 -2.95
CA LEU A 145 1.93 -9.38 -1.61
C LEU A 145 1.71 -10.74 -0.92
N SER A 146 1.19 -11.74 -1.64
CA SER A 146 0.89 -13.07 -1.09
C SER A 146 2.10 -13.83 -0.55
N THR A 147 3.33 -13.43 -0.90
CA THR A 147 4.56 -14.07 -0.44
C THR A 147 5.22 -13.26 0.66
N THR A 148 5.66 -13.91 1.74
CA THR A 148 6.42 -13.30 2.85
C THR A 148 7.57 -12.43 2.35
N ARG A 149 8.36 -12.94 1.38
CA ARG A 149 9.47 -12.18 0.77
C ARG A 149 9.02 -10.85 0.14
N ARG A 150 7.91 -10.86 -0.60
CA ARG A 150 7.40 -9.65 -1.28
C ARG A 150 6.84 -8.65 -0.28
N LEU A 151 6.15 -9.14 0.75
CA LEU A 151 5.72 -8.31 1.87
C LEU A 151 6.91 -7.62 2.53
N TRP A 152 7.96 -8.37 2.89
CA TRP A 152 9.19 -7.80 3.46
C TRP A 152 9.86 -6.74 2.59
N ILE A 153 9.84 -6.91 1.27
CA ILE A 153 10.37 -5.91 0.34
C ILE A 153 9.55 -4.61 0.43
N VAL A 154 8.22 -4.69 0.39
CA VAL A 154 7.35 -3.51 0.50
C VAL A 154 7.50 -2.82 1.86
N LEU A 155 7.50 -3.59 2.96
CA LEU A 155 7.67 -3.04 4.31
C LEU A 155 8.99 -2.27 4.45
N ASN A 156 10.09 -2.88 4.02
CA ASN A 156 11.40 -2.23 4.07
C ASN A 156 11.50 -1.04 3.11
N LEU A 157 10.82 -1.08 1.96
CA LEU A 157 10.76 0.04 1.04
C LEU A 157 10.02 1.23 1.66
N ILE A 158 8.88 1.01 2.30
CA ILE A 158 8.12 2.05 3.00
C ILE A 158 8.98 2.69 4.10
N ILE A 159 9.67 1.87 4.90
CA ILE A 159 10.57 2.34 5.96
C ILE A 159 11.72 3.14 5.36
N ALA A 160 12.36 2.64 4.30
CA ALA A 160 13.46 3.34 3.63
C ALA A 160 13.02 4.69 3.05
N LEU A 161 11.83 4.74 2.41
CA LEU A 161 11.24 5.97 1.91
C LEU A 161 10.97 6.96 3.05
N ALA A 162 10.38 6.51 4.16
CA ALA A 162 10.12 7.37 5.30
C ALA A 162 11.41 7.92 5.93
N VAL A 163 12.45 7.08 6.11
CA VAL A 163 13.75 7.52 6.62
C VAL A 163 14.41 8.52 5.68
N ALA A 164 14.42 8.24 4.36
CA ALA A 164 14.98 9.15 3.36
C ALA A 164 14.24 10.49 3.37
N SER A 165 12.91 10.47 3.39
CA SER A 165 12.08 11.68 3.48
C SER A 165 12.28 12.44 4.79
N ALA A 166 12.48 11.74 5.92
CA ALA A 166 12.76 12.34 7.22
C ALA A 166 14.10 13.07 7.24
N ILE A 167 15.16 12.40 6.76
CA ILE A 167 16.50 13.00 6.64
C ILE A 167 16.44 14.22 5.72
N PHE A 168 15.83 14.08 4.54
CA PHE A 168 15.65 15.19 3.60
C PHE A 168 14.93 16.37 4.25
N ALA A 169 13.87 16.11 5.02
CA ALA A 169 13.11 17.15 5.69
C ALA A 169 13.91 17.90 6.77
N ILE A 170 14.67 17.17 7.60
CA ILE A 170 15.52 17.75 8.64
C ILE A 170 16.62 18.61 7.98
N VAL A 171 17.31 18.07 6.97
CA VAL A 171 18.34 18.82 6.23
C VAL A 171 17.76 20.08 5.61
N ARG A 172 16.61 19.97 4.92
CA ARG A 172 15.92 21.12 4.32
C ARG A 172 15.55 22.17 5.37
N GLN A 173 15.04 21.76 6.52
CA GLN A 173 14.68 22.70 7.59
C GLN A 173 15.89 23.48 8.11
N THR A 174 17.05 22.82 8.23
CA THR A 174 18.28 23.47 8.73
C THR A 174 18.96 24.37 7.70
N THR A 175 18.72 24.16 6.40
CA THR A 175 19.43 24.83 5.29
C THR A 175 18.59 25.89 4.58
N GLN A 176 17.26 25.81 4.65
CA GLN A 176 16.37 26.76 3.98
C GLN A 176 16.26 28.06 4.78
N HIS A 177 17.13 29.03 4.47
CA HIS A 177 17.07 30.41 5.00
C HIS A 177 16.35 31.40 4.07
N SER A 178 15.98 30.99 2.86
CA SER A 178 15.27 31.80 1.86
C SER A 178 14.04 31.07 1.29
N LEU A 179 13.15 31.80 0.60
CA LEU A 179 11.96 31.24 -0.04
C LEU A 179 12.37 30.24 -1.13
N GLY A 180 11.89 28.99 -1.00
CA GLY A 180 11.85 28.01 -2.08
C GLY A 180 13.14 27.24 -2.38
N PHE A 181 13.84 26.69 -1.38
CA PHE A 181 14.98 25.73 -1.45
C PHE A 181 14.98 24.81 -2.69
N GLY A 182 15.33 25.33 -3.88
CA GLY A 182 15.12 24.66 -5.18
C GLY A 182 13.68 24.25 -5.53
N LEU A 183 12.69 24.54 -4.68
CA LEU A 183 11.33 24.03 -4.74
C LEU A 183 10.33 25.19 -4.51
N PRO A 184 9.91 25.90 -5.57
CA PRO A 184 9.16 27.16 -5.45
C PRO A 184 7.77 27.04 -4.80
N LEU A 185 7.14 25.87 -4.90
CA LEU A 185 5.79 25.64 -4.37
C LEU A 185 5.80 25.29 -2.87
N LEU A 186 6.96 25.02 -2.27
CA LEU A 186 7.08 24.77 -0.83
C LEU A 186 7.36 26.07 -0.08
N LYS A 187 6.27 26.74 0.30
CA LYS A 187 6.34 27.88 1.22
C LYS A 187 6.86 27.43 2.60
N PRO A 188 7.72 28.23 3.25
CA PRO A 188 8.02 28.07 4.67
C PRO A 188 6.71 27.99 5.47
N ASP A 189 6.66 27.12 6.47
CA ASP A 189 5.54 26.89 7.40
C ASP A 189 4.27 26.19 6.88
N SER A 190 4.07 26.06 5.56
CA SER A 190 2.94 25.29 5.00
C SER A 190 3.30 23.84 4.65
N GLY A 191 4.48 23.64 4.05
CA GLY A 191 4.98 22.34 3.60
C GLY A 191 6.20 21.87 4.36
N TYR A 192 6.39 20.56 4.47
CA TYR A 192 7.49 19.95 5.21
C TYR A 192 8.08 18.76 4.44
N GLY A 193 9.42 18.66 4.45
CA GLY A 193 10.13 17.70 3.60
C GLY A 193 9.81 17.93 2.12
N GLN A 194 9.33 16.87 1.47
CA GLN A 194 8.98 16.83 0.04
C GLN A 194 7.49 17.13 -0.24
N PHE A 195 6.67 17.31 0.79
CA PHE A 195 5.23 17.50 0.65
C PHE A 195 4.84 18.97 0.82
N ILE A 196 3.94 19.44 -0.05
CA ILE A 196 3.37 20.81 0.00
C ILE A 196 2.57 21.03 1.30
N ASN A 197 1.99 19.97 1.85
CA ASN A 197 1.24 19.99 3.10
C ASN A 197 1.96 19.17 4.17
N LYS A 198 2.32 19.81 5.29
CA LYS A 198 2.94 19.15 6.45
C LYS A 198 2.12 17.99 7.03
N ASN A 199 0.79 18.01 6.91
CA ASN A 199 -0.05 16.91 7.37
C ASN A 199 0.14 15.65 6.51
N HIS A 200 0.39 15.79 5.21
CA HIS A 200 0.68 14.64 4.35
C HIS A 200 2.04 14.02 4.69
N PHE A 201 3.03 14.86 5.03
CA PHE A 201 4.30 14.37 5.55
C PHE A 201 4.12 13.62 6.87
N ALA A 202 3.32 14.17 7.80
CA ALA A 202 3.04 13.54 9.08
C ALA A 202 2.42 12.14 8.90
N PHE A 203 1.45 11.98 8.01
CA PHE A 203 0.85 10.67 7.73
C PHE A 203 1.86 9.62 7.25
N LEU A 204 2.84 10.00 6.42
CA LEU A 204 3.90 9.09 6.00
C LEU A 204 4.78 8.66 7.20
N MET A 205 5.14 9.62 8.06
CA MET A 205 5.98 9.34 9.23
C MET A 205 5.25 8.49 10.28
N GLU A 206 3.97 8.77 10.55
CA GLU A 206 3.15 7.97 11.46
C GLU A 206 2.98 6.54 10.97
N MET A 207 2.62 6.35 9.70
CA MET A 207 2.54 5.01 9.11
C MET A 207 3.86 4.25 9.25
N ALA A 208 5.00 4.91 9.01
CA ALA A 208 6.31 4.28 9.17
C ALA A 208 6.66 4.00 10.63
N LEU A 209 6.32 4.90 11.56
CA LEU A 209 6.53 4.72 13.00
C LEU A 209 5.72 3.53 13.50
N GLY A 210 4.41 3.51 13.27
CA GLY A 210 3.53 2.40 13.62
C GLY A 210 3.98 1.08 12.99
N LEU A 211 4.44 1.11 11.74
CA LEU A 211 4.97 -0.07 11.06
C LEU A 211 6.25 -0.60 11.72
N ILE A 212 7.24 0.26 11.99
CA ILE A 212 8.49 -0.14 12.63
C ILE A 212 8.22 -0.69 14.04
N VAL A 213 7.42 0.02 14.84
CA VAL A 213 7.06 -0.41 16.19
C VAL A 213 6.32 -1.74 16.14
N GLY A 214 5.30 -1.87 15.29
CA GLY A 214 4.55 -3.11 15.11
C GLY A 214 5.43 -4.30 14.68
N MET A 215 6.41 -4.07 13.81
CA MET A 215 7.35 -5.11 13.37
C MET A 215 8.33 -5.55 14.47
N ILE A 216 8.79 -4.61 15.31
CA ILE A 216 9.64 -4.92 16.46
C ILE A 216 8.85 -5.70 17.52
N LEU A 217 7.65 -5.21 17.87
CA LEU A 217 6.80 -5.79 18.91
C LEU A 217 6.21 -7.15 18.50
N GLY A 218 5.80 -7.29 17.24
CA GLY A 218 5.25 -8.53 16.70
C GLY A 218 6.30 -9.62 16.42
N GLY A 219 7.58 -9.38 16.73
CA GLY A 219 8.65 -10.34 16.50
C GLY A 219 8.95 -10.60 15.01
N GLY A 220 8.50 -9.72 14.11
CA GLY A 220 8.77 -9.85 12.68
C GLY A 220 10.26 -9.69 12.37
N VAL A 221 10.97 -8.88 13.15
CA VAL A 221 12.38 -8.56 12.94
C VAL A 221 13.30 -9.52 13.69
N LYS A 222 14.34 -10.04 13.01
CA LYS A 222 15.41 -10.81 13.65
C LYS A 222 16.11 -9.97 14.73
N LYS A 223 16.42 -10.55 15.89
CA LYS A 223 17.06 -9.85 17.03
C LYS A 223 18.27 -8.99 16.63
N GLU A 224 19.12 -9.52 15.74
CA GLU A 224 20.30 -8.84 15.19
C GLU A 224 19.98 -7.54 14.44
N LYS A 225 18.80 -7.46 13.82
CA LYS A 225 18.38 -6.31 13.02
C LYS A 225 17.54 -5.30 13.80
N VAL A 226 17.08 -5.63 15.00
CA VAL A 226 16.22 -4.74 15.82
C VAL A 226 16.88 -3.38 16.01
N LEU A 227 18.18 -3.35 16.27
CA LEU A 227 18.93 -2.09 16.45
C LEU A 227 18.87 -1.19 15.20
N LEU A 228 18.88 -1.76 14.00
CA LEU A 228 18.76 -1.02 12.75
C LEU A 228 17.38 -0.35 12.62
N TYR A 229 16.31 -1.05 13.00
CA TYR A 229 14.95 -0.48 12.97
C TYR A 229 14.76 0.57 14.07
N VAL A 230 15.36 0.38 15.24
CA VAL A 230 15.39 1.41 16.30
C VAL A 230 16.16 2.65 15.82
N ALA A 231 17.28 2.48 15.14
CA ALA A 231 18.02 3.60 14.55
C ALA A 231 17.18 4.34 13.49
N ALA A 232 16.37 3.62 12.70
CA ALA A 232 15.45 4.22 11.74
C ALA A 232 14.32 5.04 12.39
N LEU A 233 13.89 4.71 13.61
CA LEU A 233 12.88 5.48 14.33
C LEU A 233 13.37 6.88 14.70
N ILE A 234 14.66 7.07 14.98
CA ILE A 234 15.21 8.35 15.42
C ILE A 234 14.92 9.48 14.42
N PRO A 235 15.30 9.39 13.13
CA PRO A 235 15.00 10.45 12.17
C PRO A 235 13.50 10.57 11.88
N VAL A 236 12.76 9.46 11.82
CA VAL A 236 11.30 9.47 11.56
C VAL A 236 10.56 10.23 12.66
N TRP A 237 10.81 9.88 13.92
CA TRP A 237 10.22 10.54 15.08
C TRP A 237 10.61 12.03 15.15
N THR A 238 11.91 12.32 14.97
CA THR A 238 12.41 13.70 14.99
C THR A 238 11.73 14.55 13.93
N ALA A 239 11.64 14.05 12.69
CA ALA A 239 11.01 14.78 11.60
C ALA A 239 9.49 14.95 11.82
N LEU A 240 8.81 13.96 12.41
CA LEU A 240 7.39 14.06 12.77
C LEU A 240 7.14 15.15 13.82
N VAL A 241 7.98 15.25 14.86
CA VAL A 241 7.86 16.31 15.86
C VAL A 241 8.13 17.69 15.25
N LEU A 242 9.18 17.79 14.43
CA LEU A 242 9.57 19.05 13.78
C LEU A 242 8.56 19.55 12.73
N CYS A 243 7.79 18.66 12.11
CA CYS A 243 6.77 19.07 11.12
C CYS A 243 5.59 19.83 11.75
N ARG A 244 5.44 19.80 13.09
CA ARG A 244 4.39 20.53 13.84
C ARG A 244 2.96 20.25 13.34
N SER A 245 2.68 19.01 12.93
CA SER A 245 1.31 18.58 12.64
C SER A 245 0.61 18.18 13.94
N ARG A 246 -0.47 18.87 14.32
CA ARG A 246 -1.23 18.54 15.54
C ARG A 246 -1.86 17.16 15.46
N GLY A 247 -2.41 16.80 14.30
CA GLY A 247 -2.92 15.45 14.03
C GLY A 247 -1.81 14.42 14.15
N GLY A 248 -0.65 14.72 13.55
CA GLY A 248 0.55 13.88 13.58
C GLY A 248 1.14 13.63 14.99
N LEU A 249 0.98 14.59 15.90
CA LEU A 249 1.44 14.42 17.28
C LEU A 249 0.46 13.61 18.11
N ILE A 250 -0.84 13.79 17.85
CA ILE A 250 -1.90 13.05 18.55
C ILE A 250 -1.88 11.58 18.14
N ALA A 251 -1.81 11.27 16.84
CA ALA A 251 -1.80 9.87 16.41
C ALA A 251 -0.50 9.16 16.83
N MET A 252 0.67 9.81 16.75
CA MET A 252 1.90 9.29 17.38
C MET A 252 1.72 8.96 18.88
N PHE A 253 1.09 9.85 19.65
CA PHE A 253 0.85 9.60 21.07
C PHE A 253 -0.04 8.37 21.29
N VAL A 254 -1.12 8.25 20.51
CA VAL A 254 -2.02 7.09 20.54
C VAL A 254 -1.28 5.81 20.14
N GLU A 255 -0.44 5.84 19.11
CA GLU A 255 0.37 4.70 18.68
C GLU A 255 1.30 4.21 19.78
N VAL A 256 1.99 5.13 20.48
CA VAL A 256 2.87 4.78 21.61
C VAL A 256 2.07 4.18 22.77
N VAL A 257 0.90 4.72 23.08
CA VAL A 257 0.01 4.19 24.12
C VAL A 257 -0.45 2.77 23.76
N VAL A 258 -0.91 2.57 22.53
CA VAL A 258 -1.33 1.24 22.03
C VAL A 258 -0.16 0.25 22.05
N ALA A 259 1.02 0.68 21.62
CA ALA A 259 2.24 -0.14 21.67
C ALA A 259 2.60 -0.56 23.10
N ALA A 260 2.48 0.35 24.07
CA ALA A 260 2.68 0.05 25.48
C ALA A 260 1.65 -0.96 26.02
N PHE A 261 0.37 -0.81 25.66
CA PHE A 261 -0.67 -1.78 26.02
C PHE A 261 -0.39 -3.17 25.45
N LEU A 262 0.02 -3.24 24.18
CA LEU A 262 0.39 -4.51 23.53
C LEU A 262 1.58 -5.20 24.23
N LEU A 263 2.58 -4.42 24.67
CA LEU A 263 3.72 -4.93 25.44
C LEU A 263 3.33 -5.52 26.79
N THR A 264 2.33 -4.92 27.48
CA THR A 264 1.88 -5.38 28.80
C THR A 264 1.02 -6.65 28.78
N GLY A 265 0.74 -7.24 27.61
CA GLY A 265 0.18 -8.59 27.50
C GLY A 265 -1.35 -8.69 27.47
N ALA A 266 -2.09 -7.59 27.31
CA ALA A 266 -3.56 -7.62 27.23
C ALA A 266 -4.13 -8.42 26.03
N PHE A 267 -3.28 -8.80 25.05
CA PHE A 267 -3.66 -9.56 23.85
C PHE A 267 -2.76 -10.78 23.56
N GLN A 268 -1.99 -11.27 24.53
CA GLN A 268 -1.23 -12.53 24.35
C GLN A 268 -2.17 -13.74 24.48
N SER A 269 -3.04 -13.94 23.48
CA SER A 269 -3.68 -15.23 23.25
C SER A 269 -2.59 -16.23 22.90
N GLN A 270 -2.28 -17.13 23.83
CA GLN A 270 -1.34 -18.24 23.63
C GLN A 270 -1.61 -18.94 22.29
N PRO A 271 -0.61 -19.16 21.43
CA PRO A 271 -0.74 -20.15 20.39
C PRO A 271 -0.86 -21.50 21.11
N SER A 272 -2.02 -22.14 20.99
CA SER A 272 -2.23 -23.50 21.45
C SER A 272 -1.18 -24.39 20.80
N ARG A 273 -0.23 -24.81 21.63
CA ARG A 273 0.75 -25.84 21.35
C ARG A 273 -0.02 -27.13 21.08
N ILE A 274 -0.37 -27.39 19.82
CA ILE A 274 -0.77 -28.72 19.37
C ILE A 274 0.52 -29.54 19.30
N GLU A 275 0.94 -30.02 20.46
CA GLU A 275 2.01 -31.00 20.60
C GLU A 275 1.59 -31.93 21.75
N GLY A 276 1.08 -33.12 21.41
CA GLY A 276 0.97 -34.24 22.36
C GLY A 276 -0.42 -34.81 22.64
N SER A 277 -1.09 -35.37 21.63
CA SER A 277 -1.89 -36.59 21.82
C SER A 277 -1.63 -37.51 20.63
N ARG A 278 -0.57 -38.32 20.70
CA ARG A 278 -0.67 -39.72 21.12
C ARG A 278 -1.40 -40.57 20.08
N ASN A 279 -0.62 -41.06 19.12
CA ASN A 279 -0.56 -42.47 18.73
C ASN A 279 -1.82 -43.29 19.11
N GLU A 280 -2.87 -43.21 18.29
CA GLU A 280 -3.89 -44.25 18.23
C GLU A 280 -3.95 -44.82 16.81
N SER A 281 -3.70 -46.13 16.74
CA SER A 281 -3.72 -46.97 15.56
C SER A 281 -5.12 -47.01 14.92
N PRO A 282 -5.25 -47.01 13.58
CA PRO A 282 -6.55 -47.01 12.89
C PRO A 282 -7.27 -48.39 12.89
N ALA A 283 -7.08 -49.23 13.90
CA ALA A 283 -7.54 -50.63 13.90
C ALA A 283 -8.72 -50.95 14.83
N LYS A 284 -9.41 -49.96 15.42
CA LYS A 284 -10.54 -50.21 16.34
C LYS A 284 -11.79 -49.34 16.10
N LEU A 285 -12.13 -49.07 14.84
CA LEU A 285 -13.35 -48.31 14.49
C LEU A 285 -14.39 -49.11 13.67
N PHE A 286 -14.36 -50.45 13.71
CA PHE A 286 -15.37 -51.31 13.08
C PHE A 286 -15.82 -52.48 13.97
N ALA A 287 -15.82 -52.29 15.28
CA ALA A 287 -16.50 -53.18 16.20
C ALA A 287 -17.30 -52.34 17.19
N ILE A 288 -18.62 -52.29 16.93
CA ILE A 288 -19.74 -51.79 17.72
C ILE A 288 -20.47 -50.66 17.00
N LEU A 289 -21.67 -51.04 16.53
CA LEU A 289 -22.65 -50.37 15.67
C LEU A 289 -22.38 -50.48 14.16
#